data_AF-A0A1G9B7Y5-F1
#
_entry.id   AF-A0A1G9B7Y5-F1
#
_cell.length_a   1.000
_cell.length_b   1.000
_cell.length_c   1.000
_cell.angle_alpha   90.00
_cell.angle_beta   90.00
_cell.angle_gamma   90.00
#
_symmetry.space_group_name_H-M   'P 1'
#
loop_
_entity.id
_entity.type
_entity.pdbx_description
1 polymer ?
#
loop_
_entity_poly.entity_id
_entity_poly.type
_entity_poly.pdbx_seq_one_letter_code
_entity_poly.pdbx_strand_id
1 'polypeptide(L)'
;MLLKVPVRSHLKKYLQSSYRDGQEIGKGDELHTYLTSLLKKPPLDYRPKPVPGEFIAFRLSSYLVQRNITFLSDQAALKFNIRLEALVRDQFHRTMDDWIYTQGFNFTEAFFRWMGLYDWTEEEIQMEALKKSYYRYRRNAEKIAENKIEGTPLVLFLSLAS
;
A
#
# COMPACT_ATOMS: atom_id res chain seq x y z
N MET A 1 -0.47 -12.97 20.51
CA MET A 1 -1.16 -11.71 20.89
C MET A 1 -1.75 -11.09 19.63
N LEU A 2 -2.96 -10.53 19.70
CA LEU A 2 -3.56 -9.77 18.59
C LEU A 2 -3.31 -8.28 18.82
N LEU A 3 -2.72 -7.62 17.84
CA LEU A 3 -2.59 -6.17 17.78
C LEU A 3 -3.76 -5.62 16.97
N LYS A 4 -4.56 -4.72 17.57
CA LYS A 4 -5.59 -3.97 16.86
C LYS A 4 -4.96 -2.70 16.28
N VAL A 5 -5.01 -2.55 14.96
CA VAL A 5 -4.45 -1.38 14.27
C VAL A 5 -5.61 -0.53 13.73
N PRO A 6 -5.73 0.74 14.12
CA PRO A 6 -6.74 1.63 13.56
C PRO A 6 -6.44 1.91 12.10
N VAL A 7 -7.44 1.75 11.26
CA VAL A 7 -7.35 1.98 9.82
C VAL A 7 -8.59 2.71 9.33
N ARG A 8 -8.45 3.47 8.23
CA ARG A 8 -9.62 4.04 7.53
C ARG A 8 -10.49 2.92 6.96
N SER A 9 -11.80 3.16 6.86
CA SER A 9 -12.79 2.14 6.44
C SER A 9 -12.47 1.53 5.08
N HIS A 10 -12.18 2.35 4.07
CA HIS A 10 -11.84 1.86 2.73
C HIS A 10 -10.56 1.01 2.73
N LEU A 11 -9.56 1.41 3.53
CA LEU A 11 -8.32 0.63 3.68
C LEU A 11 -8.52 -0.67 4.43
N LYS A 12 -9.50 -0.73 5.34
CA LYS A 12 -9.85 -1.98 6.02
C LYS A 12 -10.40 -2.99 5.01
N LYS A 13 -11.34 -2.59 4.15
CA LYS A 13 -11.88 -3.47 3.09
C LYS A 13 -10.76 -4.00 2.18
N TYR A 14 -9.85 -3.12 1.78
CA TYR A 14 -8.63 -3.52 1.06
C TYR A 14 -7.83 -4.58 1.81
N LEU A 15 -7.50 -4.34 3.08
CA LEU A 15 -6.75 -5.29 3.88
C LEU A 15 -7.51 -6.60 4.10
N GLN A 16 -8.83 -6.58 4.26
CA GLN A 16 -9.64 -7.78 4.45
C GLN A 16 -9.74 -8.63 3.18
N SER A 17 -9.69 -8.01 2.00
CA SER A 17 -9.59 -8.74 0.73
C SER A 17 -8.20 -9.37 0.52
N SER A 18 -7.16 -8.70 1.01
CA SER A 18 -5.75 -9.08 0.77
C SER A 18 -5.19 -9.98 1.86
N TYR A 19 -5.72 -9.88 3.08
CA TYR A 19 -5.29 -10.58 4.28
C TYR A 19 -6.51 -11.09 5.05
N ARG A 20 -6.42 -12.29 5.62
CA ARG A 20 -7.46 -12.77 6.53
C ARG A 20 -7.38 -12.01 7.86
N ASP A 21 -8.52 -11.66 8.44
CA ASP A 21 -8.53 -11.01 9.75
C ASP A 21 -7.91 -11.93 10.82
N GLY A 22 -7.06 -11.37 11.67
CA GLY A 22 -6.31 -12.13 12.68
C GLY A 22 -5.19 -13.01 12.11
N GLN A 23 -4.88 -12.89 10.81
CA GLN A 23 -3.73 -13.54 10.19
C GLN A 23 -2.43 -13.03 10.82
N GLU A 24 -1.47 -13.95 10.97
CA GLU A 24 -0.09 -13.56 11.18
C GLU A 24 0.41 -13.03 9.85
N ILE A 25 0.63 -11.71 9.76
CA ILE A 25 1.16 -11.15 8.53
C ILE A 25 2.50 -11.86 8.28
N GLY A 26 2.64 -12.45 7.09
CA GLY A 26 3.73 -13.37 6.79
C GLY A 26 5.09 -12.69 6.94
N LYS A 27 6.07 -13.43 7.48
CA LYS A 27 7.47 -13.01 7.42
C LYS A 27 7.85 -12.77 5.95
N GLY A 28 8.21 -11.54 5.62
CA GLY A 28 8.66 -11.15 4.27
C GLY A 28 7.70 -10.25 3.50
N ASP A 29 6.47 -10.04 3.98
CA ASP A 29 5.59 -9.03 3.40
C ASP A 29 6.12 -7.62 3.73
N GLU A 30 6.11 -6.74 2.74
CA GLU A 30 6.51 -5.34 2.92
C GLU A 30 5.65 -4.65 3.99
N LEU A 31 4.34 -4.93 4.00
CA LEU A 31 3.42 -4.35 4.97
C LEU A 31 3.68 -4.91 6.38
N HIS A 32 4.01 -6.20 6.51
CA HIS A 32 4.42 -6.79 7.79
C HIS A 32 5.68 -6.14 8.32
N THR A 33 6.68 -6.00 7.45
CA THR A 33 7.98 -5.43 7.79
C THR A 33 7.82 -3.99 8.25
N TYR A 34 7.02 -3.21 7.52
CA TYR A 34 6.75 -1.83 7.87
C TYR A 34 5.96 -1.72 9.19
N LEU A 35 4.89 -2.48 9.39
CA LEU A 35 4.15 -2.48 10.65
C LEU A 35 5.05 -2.85 11.83
N THR A 36 5.88 -3.88 11.67
CA THR A 36 6.82 -4.32 12.71
C THR A 36 7.83 -3.22 13.06
N SER A 37 8.31 -2.47 12.06
CA SER A 37 9.22 -1.33 12.28
C SER A 37 8.61 -0.18 13.09
N LEU A 38 7.28 -0.10 13.11
CA LEU A 38 6.53 0.92 13.84
C LEU A 38 6.23 0.53 15.30
N LEU A 39 6.33 -0.76 15.64
CA LEU A 39 6.08 -1.25 16.98
C LEU A 39 7.23 -0.93 17.92
N LYS A 40 6.88 -0.61 19.16
CA LYS A 40 7.82 -0.25 20.22
C LYS A 40 7.50 -1.00 21.50
N LYS A 41 8.40 -0.90 22.47
CA LYS A 41 8.08 -1.24 23.85
C LYS A 41 7.03 -0.26 24.38
N PRO A 42 6.00 -0.73 25.11
CA PRO A 42 5.06 0.17 25.75
C PRO A 42 5.82 1.04 26.77
N PRO A 43 5.49 2.34 26.89
CA PRO A 43 5.99 3.16 27.99
C PRO A 43 5.49 2.61 29.34
N LEU A 44 6.23 2.89 30.42
CA LEU A 44 5.94 2.34 31.76
C LEU A 44 4.50 2.60 32.22
N ASP A 45 3.97 3.79 31.91
CA ASP A 45 2.61 4.21 32.29
C ASP A 45 1.57 3.97 31.19
N TYR A 46 1.88 3.12 30.20
CA TYR A 46 0.96 2.88 29.10
C TYR A 46 -0.33 2.22 29.58
N ARG A 47 -1.44 2.91 29.34
CA ARG A 47 -2.78 2.36 29.47
C ARG A 47 -3.39 2.27 28.07
N PRO A 48 -3.84 1.07 27.63
CA PRO A 48 -4.54 0.93 26.36
C PRO A 48 -5.73 1.88 26.36
N LYS A 49 -5.72 2.86 25.45
CA LYS A 49 -6.89 3.69 25.21
C LYS A 49 -7.81 2.93 24.26
N PRO A 50 -9.12 2.88 24.52
CA PRO A 50 -10.07 2.50 23.49
C PRO A 50 -9.86 3.47 22.33
N VAL A 51 -9.42 2.94 21.19
CA VAL A 51 -9.34 3.75 19.99
C VAL A 51 -10.75 3.71 19.37
N PRO A 52 -11.38 4.85 19.08
CA PRO A 52 -12.64 4.88 18.35
C PRO A 52 -12.39 4.66 16.85
N GLY A 53 -13.30 3.95 16.17
CA GLY A 53 -13.27 3.75 14.71
C GLY A 53 -13.09 2.31 14.28
N GLU A 54 -12.59 2.13 13.06
CA GLU A 54 -12.38 0.81 12.46
C GLU A 54 -10.98 0.25 12.71
N PHE A 55 -10.92 -1.06 12.97
CA PHE A 55 -9.69 -1.78 13.26
C PHE A 55 -9.56 -3.00 12.37
N ILE A 56 -8.32 -3.37 12.11
CA ILE A 56 -7.95 -4.70 11.68
C ILE A 56 -7.06 -5.35 12.73
N ALA A 57 -7.23 -6.65 12.96
CA ALA A 57 -6.42 -7.39 13.91
C ALA A 57 -5.27 -8.12 13.20
N PHE A 58 -4.05 -7.88 13.66
CA PHE A 58 -2.88 -8.61 13.21
C PHE A 58 -2.33 -9.48 14.33
N ARG A 59 -2.01 -10.73 14.02
CA ARG A 59 -1.33 -11.61 14.98
C ARG A 59 0.15 -11.26 15.01
N LEU A 60 0.64 -10.89 16.20
CA LEU A 60 2.06 -10.65 16.44
C LEU A 60 2.80 -11.96 16.62
N SER A 61 3.99 -12.04 16.05
CA SER A 61 4.89 -13.18 16.22
C SER A 61 5.34 -13.32 17.68
N SER A 62 5.63 -14.55 18.10
CA SER A 62 6.09 -14.85 19.46
C SER A 62 7.34 -14.05 19.84
N TYR A 63 8.23 -13.78 18.88
CA TYR A 63 9.44 -12.98 19.09
C TYR A 63 9.12 -11.55 19.57
N LEU A 64 8.19 -10.87 18.92
CA LEU A 64 7.81 -9.50 19.28
C LEU A 64 7.14 -9.47 20.66
N VAL A 65 6.30 -10.47 20.95
CA VAL A 65 5.63 -10.61 22.24
C VAL A 65 6.63 -10.84 23.36
N GLN A 66 7.58 -11.78 23.18
CA GLN A 66 8.63 -12.07 24.17
C GLN A 66 9.55 -10.88 24.44
N ARG A 67 9.79 -10.02 23.43
CA ARG A 67 10.58 -8.79 23.57
C ARG A 67 9.78 -7.59 24.10
N ASN A 68 8.49 -7.79 24.39
CA ASN A 68 7.53 -6.74 24.76
C ASN A 68 7.44 -5.60 23.73
N ILE A 69 7.59 -5.90 22.43
CA ILE A 69 7.47 -4.95 21.31
C ILE A 69 6.06 -5.09 20.72
N THR A 70 5.09 -4.51 21.41
CA THR A 70 3.66 -4.73 21.14
C THR A 70 2.86 -3.42 21.10
N PHE A 71 3.51 -2.28 21.33
CA PHE A 71 2.88 -0.98 21.39
C PHE A 71 2.96 -0.26 20.04
N LEU A 72 1.80 0.20 19.56
CA LEU A 72 1.67 1.08 18.39
C LEU A 72 1.10 2.43 18.85
N SER A 73 1.85 3.50 18.65
CA SER A 73 1.37 4.86 18.98
C SER A 73 0.41 5.40 17.91
N ASP A 74 -0.37 6.42 18.26
CA ASP A 74 -1.29 7.09 17.30
C ASP A 74 -0.54 7.64 16.07
N GLN A 75 0.63 8.26 16.30
CA GLN A 75 1.49 8.73 15.21
C GLN A 75 1.99 7.58 14.33
N ALA A 76 2.31 6.43 14.92
CA ALA A 76 2.74 5.24 14.19
C ALA A 76 1.58 4.66 13.37
N ALA A 77 0.36 4.62 13.93
CA ALA A 77 -0.82 4.21 13.20
C ALA A 77 -1.18 5.15 12.04
N LEU A 78 -1.00 6.47 12.22
CA LEU A 78 -1.14 7.44 11.12
C LEU A 78 -0.12 7.15 10.00
N LYS A 79 1.15 6.92 10.36
CA LYS A 79 2.19 6.54 9.39
C LYS A 79 1.88 5.23 8.67
N PHE A 80 1.27 4.28 9.37
CA PHE A 80 0.80 3.03 8.78
C PHE A 80 -0.28 3.29 7.72
N ASN A 81 -1.31 4.07 8.05
CA ASN A 81 -2.37 4.44 7.11
C ASN A 81 -1.84 5.19 5.88
N ILE A 82 -0.90 6.13 6.06
CA ILE A 82 -0.28 6.85 4.94
C ILE A 82 0.47 5.91 4.01
N ARG A 83 1.23 4.95 4.56
CA ARG A 83 1.95 3.96 3.73
C ARG A 83 0.97 3.04 3.00
N LEU A 84 -0.09 2.62 3.67
CA LEU A 84 -1.11 1.76 3.09
C LEU A 84 -1.86 2.47 1.95
N GLU A 85 -2.23 3.74 2.11
CA GLU A 85 -2.80 4.57 1.03
C GLU A 85 -1.86 4.65 -0.18
N ALA A 86 -0.56 4.82 0.05
CA ALA A 86 0.42 4.85 -1.03
C ALA A 86 0.51 3.50 -1.76
N LEU A 87 0.53 2.39 -1.01
CA LEU A 87 0.58 1.04 -1.57
C LEU A 87 -0.67 0.73 -2.41
N VAL A 88 -1.86 1.04 -1.89
CA VAL A 88 -3.14 0.88 -2.62
C VAL A 88 -3.14 1.70 -3.90
N ARG A 89 -2.63 2.92 -3.84
CA ARG A 89 -2.52 3.82 -5.00
C ARG A 89 -1.54 3.33 -6.05
N ASP A 90 -0.39 2.82 -5.64
CA ASP A 90 0.60 2.25 -6.56
C ASP A 90 0.08 0.96 -7.21
N GLN A 91 -0.69 0.16 -6.48
CA GLN A 91 -1.39 -0.99 -7.04
C GLN A 91 -2.46 -0.55 -8.04
N PHE A 92 -3.27 0.46 -7.69
CA PHE A 92 -4.25 1.04 -8.61
C PHE A 92 -3.61 1.48 -9.93
N HIS A 93 -2.52 2.25 -9.89
CA HIS A 93 -1.86 2.73 -11.10
C HIS A 93 -1.39 1.60 -12.00
N ARG A 94 -0.75 0.57 -11.43
CA ARG A 94 -0.29 -0.61 -12.19
C ARG A 94 -1.44 -1.42 -12.77
N THR A 95 -2.51 -1.61 -12.01
CA THR A 95 -3.71 -2.32 -12.49
C THR A 95 -4.38 -1.55 -13.62
N MET A 96 -4.50 -0.22 -13.50
CA MET A 96 -5.08 0.62 -14.55
C MET A 96 -4.24 0.60 -15.83
N ASP A 97 -2.91 0.63 -15.72
CA ASP A 97 -2.02 0.49 -16.88
C ASP A 97 -2.28 -0.84 -17.61
N ASP A 98 -2.29 -1.96 -16.88
CA ASP A 98 -2.54 -3.27 -17.49
C ASP A 98 -3.93 -3.34 -18.14
N TRP A 99 -4.96 -2.88 -17.44
CA TRP A 99 -6.34 -2.99 -17.90
C TRP A 99 -6.62 -2.09 -19.10
N ILE A 100 -6.08 -0.88 -19.13
CA ILE A 100 -6.30 0.07 -20.22
C ILE A 100 -5.44 -0.30 -21.44
N TYR A 101 -4.14 -0.56 -21.24
CA TYR A 101 -3.21 -0.72 -22.36
C TYR A 101 -3.03 -2.17 -22.82
N THR A 102 -3.13 -3.15 -21.91
CA THR A 102 -3.02 -4.57 -22.26
C THR A 102 -4.38 -5.18 -22.59
N GLN A 103 -5.42 -4.85 -21.82
CA GLN A 103 -6.74 -5.47 -21.94
C GLN A 103 -7.77 -4.64 -22.73
N GLY A 104 -7.45 -3.37 -23.03
CA GLY A 104 -8.28 -2.50 -23.86
C GLY A 104 -9.53 -1.94 -23.17
N PHE A 105 -9.61 -1.99 -21.85
CA PHE A 105 -10.71 -1.37 -21.11
C PHE A 105 -10.63 0.15 -21.18
N ASN A 106 -11.79 0.81 -21.19
CA ASN A 106 -11.82 2.25 -20.94
C ASN A 106 -11.61 2.54 -19.44
N PHE A 107 -11.21 3.77 -19.11
CA PHE A 107 -10.89 4.13 -17.72
C PHE A 107 -12.04 3.89 -16.76
N THR A 108 -13.27 4.25 -17.14
CA THR A 108 -14.46 4.11 -16.27
C THR A 108 -14.76 2.65 -15.97
N GLU A 109 -14.72 1.78 -16.98
CA GLU A 109 -14.91 0.34 -16.80
C GLU A 109 -13.82 -0.25 -15.90
N ALA A 110 -12.55 0.05 -16.18
CA ALA A 110 -11.42 -0.40 -15.37
C ALA A 110 -11.53 0.11 -13.92
N PHE A 111 -11.98 1.35 -13.71
CA PHE A 111 -12.19 1.91 -12.39
C PHE A 111 -13.26 1.15 -11.59
N PHE A 112 -14.45 0.93 -12.16
CA PHE A 112 -15.52 0.19 -11.47
C PHE A 112 -15.16 -1.27 -11.23
N ARG A 113 -14.44 -1.91 -12.16
CA ARG A 113 -13.89 -3.26 -11.94
C ARG A 113 -12.92 -3.27 -10.76
N TRP A 114 -12.09 -2.25 -10.61
CA TRP A 114 -11.10 -2.18 -9.53
C TRP A 114 -11.77 -1.95 -8.18
N MET A 115 -12.79 -1.09 -8.12
CA MET A 115 -13.62 -0.92 -6.92
C MET A 115 -14.32 -2.22 -6.52
N GLY A 116 -14.81 -2.98 -7.50
CA GLY A 116 -15.46 -4.27 -7.28
C GLY A 116 -14.56 -5.32 -6.63
N LEU A 117 -13.22 -5.24 -6.79
CA LEU A 117 -12.28 -6.15 -6.13
C LEU A 117 -12.32 -6.02 -4.59
N TYR A 118 -12.70 -4.86 -4.09
CA TYR A 118 -12.61 -4.49 -2.68
C TYR A 118 -13.97 -4.14 -2.06
N ASP A 119 -15.06 -4.31 -2.82
CA ASP A 119 -16.42 -3.92 -2.40
C ASP A 119 -16.50 -2.45 -1.96
N TRP A 120 -15.86 -1.55 -2.71
CA TRP A 120 -15.89 -0.11 -2.44
C TRP A 120 -17.11 0.56 -3.06
N THR A 121 -17.62 1.59 -2.38
CA THR A 121 -18.66 2.49 -2.88
C THR A 121 -18.06 3.82 -3.39
N GLU A 122 -18.84 4.57 -4.18
CA GLU A 122 -18.40 5.89 -4.69
C GLU A 122 -18.18 6.92 -3.57
N GLU A 123 -18.82 6.73 -2.42
CA GLU A 123 -18.65 7.56 -1.23
C GLU A 123 -17.29 7.32 -0.57
N GLU A 124 -16.78 6.09 -0.63
CA GLU A 124 -15.49 5.70 -0.07
C GLU A 124 -14.33 6.10 -0.99
N ILE A 125 -14.52 5.94 -2.31
CA ILE A 125 -13.49 6.18 -3.32
C ILE A 125 -14.05 7.01 -4.47
N GLN A 126 -13.56 8.25 -4.58
CA GLN A 126 -13.99 9.15 -5.64
C GLN A 126 -13.20 8.98 -6.93
N MET A 127 -13.91 8.67 -8.01
CA MET A 127 -13.34 8.46 -9.35
C MET A 127 -12.46 9.63 -9.81
N GLU A 128 -12.94 10.87 -9.65
CA GLU A 128 -12.21 12.05 -10.12
C GLU A 128 -10.87 12.25 -9.41
N ALA A 129 -10.78 11.91 -8.12
CA ALA A 129 -9.53 12.00 -7.37
C ALA A 129 -8.51 10.96 -7.87
N LEU A 130 -8.93 9.71 -8.05
CA LEU A 130 -8.07 8.64 -8.55
C LEU A 130 -7.69 8.82 -10.02
N LYS A 131 -8.60 9.30 -10.85
CA LYS A 131 -8.34 9.67 -12.26
C LYS A 131 -7.25 10.73 -12.37
N LYS A 132 -7.36 11.83 -11.61
CA LYS A 132 -6.31 12.87 -11.56
C LYS A 132 -4.98 12.30 -11.06
N SER A 133 -5.02 11.42 -10.05
CA SER A 133 -3.81 10.75 -9.56
C SER A 133 -3.16 9.88 -10.62
N TYR A 134 -3.94 9.11 -11.38
CA TYR A 134 -3.47 8.22 -12.43
C TYR A 134 -2.83 8.99 -13.60
N TYR A 135 -3.50 10.02 -14.12
CA TYR A 135 -2.91 10.81 -15.21
C TYR A 135 -1.64 11.56 -14.79
N ARG A 136 -1.53 11.97 -13.51
CA ARG A 136 -0.29 12.51 -12.97
C ARG A 136 0.83 11.46 -12.94
N TYR A 137 0.50 10.24 -12.51
CA TYR A 137 1.43 9.12 -12.51
C TYR A 137 1.96 8.84 -13.93
N ARG A 138 1.07 8.71 -14.92
CA ARG A 138 1.42 8.50 -16.34
C ARG A 138 2.35 9.58 -16.89
N ARG A 139 1.99 10.86 -16.69
CA ARG A 139 2.82 12.00 -17.13
C ARG A 139 4.21 11.98 -16.49
N ASN A 140 4.32 11.55 -15.23
CA ASN A 140 5.62 11.44 -14.57
C ASN A 140 6.43 10.26 -15.11
N ALA A 141 5.79 9.14 -15.42
CA ALA A 141 6.45 7.98 -16.03
C ALA A 141 7.00 8.31 -17.43
N GLU A 142 6.23 9.05 -18.25
CA GLU A 142 6.64 9.55 -19.56
C GLU A 142 7.88 10.45 -19.47
N LYS A 143 7.88 11.42 -18.56
CA LYS A 143 9.04 12.30 -18.31
C LYS A 143 10.30 11.53 -17.89
N ILE A 144 10.15 10.48 -17.07
CA ILE A 144 11.28 9.65 -16.64
C ILE A 144 11.82 8.84 -17.82
N ALA A 145 10.96 8.35 -18.71
CA ALA A 145 11.37 7.64 -19.92
C ALA A 145 12.13 8.56 -20.88
N GLU A 146 11.63 9.78 -21.11
CA GLU A 146 12.28 10.82 -21.94
C GLU A 146 13.68 11.16 -21.42
N ASN A 147 13.83 11.43 -20.11
CA ASN A 147 15.12 11.77 -19.50
C ASN A 147 16.15 10.63 -19.55
N LYS A 148 15.72 9.36 -19.61
CA LYS A 148 16.63 8.21 -19.75
C LYS A 148 17.19 8.07 -21.17
N ILE A 149 16.45 8.53 -22.18
CA ILE A 149 16.86 8.48 -23.58
C ILE A 149 17.95 9.54 -23.85
N GLU A 150 17.88 10.70 -23.20
CA GLU A 150 18.88 11.77 -23.37
C GLU A 150 20.17 11.55 -22.54
N GLY A 151 20.14 10.69 -21.52
CA GLY A 151 21.25 10.51 -20.56
C GLY A 151 22.21 9.34 -20.83
N THR A 152 22.03 8.56 -21.90
CA THR A 152 22.89 7.40 -22.18
C THR A 152 23.68 7.59 -23.47
N PRO A 153 24.98 7.95 -23.43
CA PRO A 153 25.82 7.80 -24.61
C PRO A 153 25.93 6.30 -24.90
N LEU A 154 25.38 5.87 -26.04
CA LEU A 154 25.61 4.56 -26.63
C LEU A 154 27.11 4.45 -26.96
N VAL A 155 27.91 4.02 -25.99
CA VAL A 155 29.25 3.50 -26.27
C VAL A 155 29.04 2.11 -26.88
N LEU A 156 28.81 2.10 -28.19
CA LEU A 156 28.92 0.94 -29.05
C LEU A 156 30.36 0.43 -28.95
N PHE A 157 30.59 -0.54 -28.06
CA PHE A 157 31.75 -1.40 -28.12
C PHE A 157 31.65 -2.29 -29.37
N LEU A 158 32.02 -1.73 -30.52
CA LEU A 158 32.50 -2.51 -31.66
C LEU A 158 34.01 -2.64 -31.51
N SER A 159 34.46 -3.48 -30.58
CA SER A 159 35.83 -4.00 -30.63
C SER A 159 35.86 -5.21 -31.56
N LEU A 160 36.16 -4.91 -32.83
CA LEU A 160 37.06 -5.65 -33.71
C LEU A 160 37.32 -7.12 -33.32
N ALA A 161 36.65 -8.04 -34.01
CA ALA A 161 37.13 -9.38 -34.24
C ALA A 161 37.30 -9.58 -35.75
N SER A 162 38.48 -9.23 -36.25
CA SER A 162 39.07 -9.69 -37.50
C SER A 162 40.54 -9.35 -37.51
#